data_AF-A0A3A4ZA27-F1
#
_entry.id   AF-A0A3A4ZA27-F1
#
_cell.length_a   1.000
_cell.length_b   1.000
_cell.length_c   1.000
_cell.angle_alpha   90.00
_cell.angle_beta   90.00
_cell.angle_gamma   90.00
#
_symmetry.space_group_name_H-M   'P 1'
#
loop_
_entity.id
_entity.type
_entity.pdbx_description
1 polymer ?
#
loop_
_entity_poly.entity_id
_entity_poly.type
_entity_poly.pdbx_seq_one_letter_code
_entity_poly.pdbx_strand_id
1 'polypeptide(L)'
;MLIITIVVSFFLFLSRAWVGEDAFIFFKYVDNLLNGHGLVFNVGERVEGFTAPLWVFVLSFFRLITGAELRSIALVLGLLLSLITIFIILRYDNKANFFFPIGVFLLISNSAFRDYATSGFETSLSFLLAG
;
A
#
# COMPACT_ATOMS: atom_id res chain seq x y z
N MET A 1 22.99 7.23 6.36
CA MET A 1 22.36 6.60 5.17
C MET A 1 20.87 6.36 5.39
N LEU A 2 20.47 5.57 6.40
CA LEU A 2 19.06 5.22 6.70
C LEU A 2 18.07 6.40 6.61
N ILE A 3 18.29 7.46 7.40
CA ILE A 3 17.37 8.61 7.46
C ILE A 3 17.25 9.30 6.08
N ILE A 4 18.37 9.53 5.41
CA ILE A 4 18.41 10.17 4.09
C ILE A 4 17.62 9.33 3.09
N THR A 5 17.84 8.01 3.05
CA THR A 5 17.13 7.11 2.14
C THR A 5 15.63 7.09 2.39
N ILE A 6 15.20 7.09 3.66
CA ILE A 6 13.77 7.14 4.02
C ILE A 6 13.15 8.47 3.60
N VAL A 7 13.81 9.60 3.87
CA VAL A 7 13.30 10.94 3.51
C VAL A 7 13.20 11.07 1.99
N VAL A 8 14.22 10.64 1.25
CA VAL A 8 14.19 10.64 -0.23
C VAL A 8 13.06 9.75 -0.74
N SER A 9 12.91 8.53 -0.20
CA SER A 9 11.84 7.62 -0.59
C SER A 9 10.46 8.22 -0.33
N PHE A 10 10.26 8.87 0.81
CA PHE A 10 9.02 9.58 1.15
C PHE A 10 8.64 10.60 0.08
N PHE A 11 9.57 11.50 -0.28
CA PHE A 11 9.28 12.51 -1.31
C PHE A 11 9.06 11.90 -2.69
N LEU A 12 9.80 10.84 -3.05
CA LEU A 12 9.63 10.16 -4.33
C LEU A 12 8.25 9.48 -4.43
N PHE A 13 7.81 8.77 -3.40
CA PHE A 13 6.49 8.15 -3.38
C PHE A 13 5.37 9.20 -3.36
N LEU A 14 5.53 10.26 -2.58
CA LEU A 14 4.53 11.33 -2.50
C LEU A 14 4.38 12.08 -3.84
N SER A 15 5.48 12.26 -4.59
CA SER A 15 5.45 12.90 -5.92
C SER A 15 4.67 12.10 -6.97
N ARG A 16 4.46 10.82 -6.71
CA ARG A 16 3.69 9.88 -7.55
C ARG A 16 2.42 9.42 -6.85
N ALA A 17 1.93 10.14 -5.83
CA ALA A 17 0.74 9.73 -5.11
C ALA A 17 -0.50 9.69 -6.03
N TRP A 18 -1.05 8.50 -6.24
CA TRP A 18 -2.24 8.28 -7.05
C TRP A 18 -3.06 7.11 -6.51
N VAL A 19 -4.33 7.05 -6.83
CA VAL A 19 -5.20 5.90 -6.53
C VAL A 19 -5.80 5.43 -7.85
N GLY A 20 -5.64 4.14 -8.14
CA GLY A 20 -6.17 3.56 -9.38
C GLY A 20 -7.68 3.40 -9.38
N GLU A 21 -8.25 3.39 -10.57
CA GLU A 21 -9.70 3.21 -10.75
C GLU A 21 -10.17 1.85 -10.22
N ASP A 22 -9.37 0.79 -10.40
CA ASP A 22 -9.67 -0.54 -9.86
C ASP A 22 -9.72 -0.55 -8.32
N ALA A 23 -9.10 0.43 -7.64
CA ALA A 23 -9.10 0.49 -6.18
C ALA A 23 -10.52 0.75 -5.64
N PHE A 24 -11.39 1.37 -6.45
CA PHE A 24 -12.78 1.61 -6.11
C PHE A 24 -13.60 0.32 -6.01
N ILE A 25 -13.15 -0.79 -6.61
CA ILE A 25 -13.76 -2.09 -6.38
C ILE A 25 -13.63 -2.44 -4.90
N PHE A 26 -12.41 -2.40 -4.35
CA PHE A 26 -12.18 -2.63 -2.91
C PHE A 26 -13.02 -1.67 -2.07
N PHE A 27 -13.06 -0.38 -2.42
CA PHE A 27 -13.81 0.60 -1.64
C PHE A 27 -15.31 0.31 -1.59
N LYS A 28 -15.90 -0.12 -2.70
CA LYS A 28 -17.32 -0.50 -2.74
C LYS A 28 -17.61 -1.70 -1.84
N TYR A 29 -16.72 -2.70 -1.83
CA TYR A 29 -16.84 -3.84 -0.93
C TYR A 29 -16.72 -3.43 0.55
N VAL A 30 -15.79 -2.53 0.86
CA VAL A 30 -15.64 -1.99 2.22
C VAL A 30 -16.90 -1.20 2.64
N ASP A 31 -17.41 -0.32 1.78
CA ASP A 31 -18.61 0.46 2.09
C ASP A 31 -19.83 -0.45 2.27
N ASN A 32 -20.04 -1.45 1.41
CA ASN A 32 -21.15 -2.40 1.57
C ASN A 32 -21.01 -3.24 2.85
N LEU A 33 -19.79 -3.66 3.20
CA LEU A 33 -19.53 -4.37 4.46
C LEU A 33 -19.90 -3.50 5.66
N LEU A 34 -19.43 -2.26 5.69
CA LEU A 34 -19.64 -1.34 6.83
C LEU A 34 -21.09 -0.86 6.95
N ASN A 35 -21.86 -0.83 5.86
CA ASN A 35 -23.30 -0.55 5.87
C ASN A 35 -24.17 -1.79 6.19
N GLY A 36 -23.55 -2.95 6.47
CA GLY A 36 -24.27 -4.17 6.86
C GLY A 36 -24.84 -4.98 5.71
N HIS A 37 -24.48 -4.66 4.46
CA HIS A 37 -24.87 -5.45 3.28
C HIS A 37 -23.97 -6.68 3.06
N GLY A 38 -22.84 -6.74 3.76
CA GLY A 38 -21.83 -7.79 3.63
C GLY A 38 -20.82 -7.53 2.52
N LEU A 39 -19.93 -8.49 2.29
CA LEU A 39 -18.90 -8.42 1.24
C LEU A 39 -19.48 -8.69 -0.15
N VAL A 40 -20.21 -7.71 -0.67
CA VAL A 40 -20.84 -7.77 -2.00
C VAL A 40 -20.52 -6.52 -2.80
N PHE A 41 -20.49 -6.63 -4.14
CA PHE A 41 -20.37 -5.46 -5.01
C PHE A 41 -21.73 -4.80 -5.24
N ASN A 42 -22.76 -5.59 -5.55
CA ASN A 42 -24.14 -5.15 -5.67
C ASN A 42 -24.98 -5.76 -4.55
N VAL A 43 -25.79 -4.96 -3.87
CA VAL A 43 -26.65 -5.45 -2.79
C VAL A 43 -27.67 -6.43 -3.35
N GLY A 44 -27.76 -7.61 -2.75
CA GLY A 44 -28.62 -8.71 -3.22
C GLY A 44 -27.89 -9.73 -4.09
N GLU A 45 -26.71 -9.41 -4.63
CA GLU A 45 -25.89 -10.33 -5.41
C GLU A 45 -24.67 -10.79 -4.61
N ARG A 46 -24.55 -12.09 -4.39
CA ARG A 46 -23.43 -12.68 -3.64
C ARG A 46 -22.35 -13.16 -4.60
N VAL A 47 -21.49 -12.24 -5.02
CA VAL A 47 -20.34 -12.52 -5.89
C VAL A 47 -19.11 -11.85 -5.30
N GLU A 48 -18.04 -12.64 -5.14
CA GLU A 48 -16.72 -12.15 -4.80
C GLU A 48 -16.02 -11.65 -6.07
N GLY A 49 -15.59 -10.39 -6.06
CA GLY A 49 -15.01 -9.70 -7.21
C GLY A 49 -13.77 -8.87 -6.85
N PHE A 50 -13.27 -8.99 -5.61
CA PHE A 50 -12.00 -8.42 -5.19
C PHE A 50 -10.93 -9.51 -5.16
N THR A 51 -9.69 -9.14 -5.47
CA THR A 51 -8.55 -10.08 -5.56
C THR A 51 -7.73 -10.19 -4.26
N ALA A 52 -7.94 -9.25 -3.33
CA ALA A 52 -7.12 -9.08 -2.14
C ALA A 52 -7.97 -8.98 -0.86
N PRO A 53 -8.44 -10.11 -0.29
CA PRO A 53 -9.28 -10.12 0.92
C PRO A 53 -8.62 -9.41 2.11
N LEU A 54 -7.32 -9.66 2.35
CA LEU A 54 -6.59 -9.04 3.45
C LEU A 54 -6.59 -7.51 3.33
N TRP A 55 -6.43 -6.99 2.12
CA TRP A 55 -6.44 -5.55 1.87
C TRP A 55 -7.82 -4.94 2.13
N VAL A 56 -8.90 -5.60 1.72
CA VAL A 56 -10.28 -5.19 2.03
C VAL A 56 -10.51 -5.10 3.54
N PHE A 57 -10.05 -6.09 4.31
CA PHE A 57 -10.20 -6.05 5.76
C PHE A 57 -9.36 -4.96 6.43
N VAL A 58 -8.13 -4.74 5.96
CA VAL A 58 -7.28 -3.64 6.45
C VAL A 58 -7.97 -2.29 6.19
N LEU A 59 -8.45 -2.05 4.97
CA LEU A 59 -9.16 -0.81 4.63
C LEU A 59 -10.44 -0.65 5.47
N SER A 60 -11.20 -1.73 5.67
CA SER A 60 -12.40 -1.75 6.50
C SER A 60 -12.10 -1.37 7.95
N PHE A 61 -11.05 -1.94 8.54
CA PHE A 61 -10.61 -1.66 9.89
C PHE A 61 -10.25 -0.18 10.08
N PHE A 62 -9.43 0.37 9.18
CA PHE A 62 -9.04 1.79 9.28
C PHE A 62 -10.21 2.73 8.98
N ARG A 63 -11.12 2.38 8.06
CA ARG A 63 -12.33 3.16 7.78
C ARG A 63 -13.27 3.19 8.98
N LEU A 64 -13.44 2.06 9.67
CA LEU A 64 -14.25 1.95 10.89
C LEU A 64 -13.73 2.84 12.03
N ILE A 65 -12.40 2.88 12.23
CA ILE A 65 -11.79 3.63 13.34
C ILE A 65 -11.68 5.12 13.04
N THR A 66 -11.28 5.48 11.82
CA THR A 66 -10.98 6.87 11.46
C THR A 66 -12.18 7.65 10.93
N GLY A 67 -13.16 6.96 10.32
CA GLY A 67 -14.23 7.62 9.57
C GLY A 67 -13.74 8.44 8.36
N ALA A 68 -12.47 8.34 7.99
CA ALA A 68 -11.86 9.09 6.88
C ALA A 68 -12.17 8.44 5.53
N GLU A 69 -12.13 9.20 4.45
CA GLU A 69 -12.39 8.69 3.10
C GLU A 69 -11.45 7.54 2.74
N LEU A 70 -11.99 6.46 2.14
CA LEU A 70 -11.23 5.26 1.78
C LEU A 70 -10.03 5.56 0.86
N ARG A 71 -10.20 6.53 -0.05
CA ARG A 71 -9.12 7.03 -0.91
C ARG A 71 -7.93 7.54 -0.09
N SER A 72 -8.20 8.38 0.91
CA SER A 72 -7.18 8.95 1.79
C SER A 72 -6.52 7.88 2.66
N ILE A 73 -7.31 6.94 3.18
CA ILE A 73 -6.82 5.80 3.95
C ILE A 73 -5.87 4.95 3.09
N ALA A 74 -6.27 4.60 1.88
CA ALA A 74 -5.48 3.77 0.97
C ALA A 74 -4.15 4.44 0.59
N LEU A 75 -4.16 5.76 0.32
CA LEU A 75 -2.94 6.54 0.05
C LEU A 75 -1.98 6.52 1.24
N VAL A 76 -2.49 6.83 2.45
CA VAL A 76 -1.67 6.91 3.66
C VAL A 76 -1.11 5.55 4.01
N LEU A 77 -1.93 4.49 3.97
CA LEU A 77 -1.48 3.13 4.21
C LEU A 77 -0.45 2.67 3.19
N GLY A 78 -0.69 2.92 1.89
CA GLY A 78 0.27 2.56 0.84
C GLY A 78 1.63 3.22 1.07
N LEU A 79 1.63 4.52 1.38
CA LEU A 79 2.85 5.28 1.69
C LEU A 79 3.57 4.72 2.91
N LEU A 80 2.84 4.49 4.02
CA LEU A 80 3.42 3.96 5.26
C LEU A 80 4.00 2.56 5.07
N LEU A 81 3.26 1.64 4.44
CA LEU A 81 3.70 0.26 4.22
C LEU A 81 4.95 0.22 3.32
N SER A 82 4.99 1.04 2.28
CA SER A 82 6.16 1.14 1.38
C SER A 82 7.39 1.69 2.11
N LEU A 83 7.21 2.68 2.99
CA LEU A 83 8.31 3.21 3.82
C LEU A 83 8.79 2.21 4.87
N ILE A 84 7.87 1.46 5.49
CA ILE A 84 8.21 0.39 6.42
C ILE A 84 9.01 -0.70 5.69
N THR A 85 8.62 -1.04 4.45
CA THR A 85 9.38 -1.99 3.62
C THR A 85 10.82 -1.52 3.42
N ILE A 86 11.03 -0.26 2.99
CA ILE A 86 12.37 0.31 2.83
C ILE A 86 13.15 0.32 4.16
N PHE A 87 12.48 0.65 5.27
CA PHE A 87 13.10 0.60 6.59
C PHE A 87 13.56 -0.82 6.97
N ILE A 88 12.72 -1.84 6.74
CA ILE A 88 13.05 -3.25 7.02
C ILE A 88 14.24 -3.68 6.17
N ILE A 89 14.21 -3.42 4.86
CA ILE A 89 15.33 -3.72 3.94
C ILE A 89 16.62 -3.11 4.49
N LEU A 90 16.61 -1.81 4.84
CA LEU A 90 17.78 -1.12 5.38
C LEU A 90 18.21 -1.59 6.78
N ARG A 91 17.33 -2.25 7.55
CA ARG A 91 17.69 -2.88 8.84
C ARG A 91 18.39 -4.21 8.64
N TYR A 92 18.09 -4.93 7.56
CA TYR A 92 18.80 -6.13 7.13
C TYR A 92 20.10 -5.83 6.35
N ASP A 93 20.57 -4.58 6.39
CA ASP A 93 21.84 -4.16 5.80
C ASP A 93 23.01 -5.04 6.30
N ASN A 94 23.52 -5.87 5.39
CA ASN A 94 24.74 -6.61 5.62
C ASN A 94 25.91 -5.69 5.26
N LYS A 95 26.45 -5.00 6.27
CA LYS A 95 27.56 -4.04 6.13
C LYS A 95 28.81 -4.61 5.44
N ALA A 96 28.94 -5.94 5.34
CA ALA A 96 30.02 -6.59 4.59
C ALA A 96 29.81 -6.59 3.07
N ASN A 97 28.58 -6.33 2.60
CA ASN A 97 28.23 -6.36 1.18
C ASN A 97 28.19 -4.94 0.58
N PHE A 98 29.24 -4.61 -0.16
CA PHE A 98 29.38 -3.33 -0.86
C PHE A 98 28.25 -3.05 -1.88
N PHE A 99 27.60 -4.08 -2.42
CA PHE A 99 26.53 -3.92 -3.42
C PHE A 99 25.16 -3.61 -2.81
N PHE A 100 24.99 -3.77 -1.50
CA PHE A 100 23.73 -3.49 -0.81
C PHE A 100 23.16 -2.08 -1.06
N PRO A 101 23.93 -0.97 -0.86
CA PRO A 101 23.43 0.38 -1.15
C PRO A 101 23.03 0.60 -2.62
N ILE A 102 23.71 -0.06 -3.56
CA ILE A 102 23.40 0.01 -4.99
C ILE A 102 22.05 -0.66 -5.27
N GLY A 103 21.80 -1.83 -4.66
CA GLY A 103 20.51 -2.52 -4.78
C GLY A 103 19.34 -1.67 -4.28
N VAL A 104 19.48 -1.03 -3.12
CA VAL A 104 18.45 -0.12 -2.58
C VAL A 104 18.23 1.08 -3.50
N PHE A 105 19.30 1.65 -4.05
CA PHE A 105 19.18 2.76 -5.00
C PHE A 105 18.43 2.36 -6.28
N LEU A 106 18.73 1.18 -6.85
CA LEU A 106 18.04 0.66 -8.03
C LEU A 106 16.56 0.40 -7.75
N LEU A 107 16.23 -0.15 -6.57
CA LEU A 107 14.84 -0.39 -6.15
C LEU A 107 14.05 0.93 -6.09
N ILE A 108 14.58 1.95 -5.42
CA ILE A 108 13.92 3.26 -5.27
C ILE A 108 13.83 3.99 -6.63
N SER A 109 14.80 3.76 -7.52
CA SER A 109 14.81 4.38 -8.86
C SER A 109 13.80 3.73 -9.82
N ASN A 110 13.39 2.49 -9.56
CA ASN A 110 12.41 1.78 -10.37
C ASN A 110 11.07 2.55 -10.39
N SER A 111 10.54 2.81 -11.58
CA SER A 111 9.27 3.54 -11.74
C SER A 111 8.09 2.72 -11.23
N ALA A 112 8.02 1.43 -11.55
CA ALA A 112 6.94 0.56 -11.10
C ALA A 112 6.88 0.48 -9.57
N PHE A 113 8.03 0.37 -8.89
CA PHE A 113 8.06 0.38 -7.44
C PHE A 113 7.52 1.69 -6.85
N ARG A 114 7.87 2.84 -7.44
CA ARG A 114 7.38 4.16 -6.99
C ARG A 114 5.91 4.39 -7.30
N ASP A 115 5.46 4.00 -8.48
CA ASP A 115 4.08 4.20 -8.92
C ASP A 115 3.13 3.31 -8.10
N TYR A 116 3.49 2.04 -7.87
CA TYR A 116 2.66 1.13 -7.08
C TYR A 116 2.83 1.25 -5.55
N ALA A 117 3.72 2.13 -5.07
CA ALA A 117 3.88 2.38 -3.63
C ALA A 117 2.62 2.99 -3.00
N THR A 118 1.83 3.75 -3.77
CA THR A 118 0.66 4.49 -3.25
C THR A 118 -0.63 4.22 -4.02
N SER A 119 -0.63 3.29 -5.00
CA SER A 119 -1.70 3.08 -5.99
C SER A 119 -3.09 2.73 -5.42
N GLY A 120 -3.22 2.54 -4.11
CA GLY A 120 -4.46 2.15 -3.42
C GLY A 120 -4.74 0.64 -3.46
N PHE A 121 -3.80 -0.14 -3.99
CA PHE A 121 -3.85 -1.60 -4.09
C PHE A 121 -3.13 -2.29 -2.94
N GLU A 122 -3.27 -3.61 -2.88
CA GLU A 122 -2.52 -4.48 -1.99
C GLU A 122 -1.02 -4.48 -2.26
N THR A 123 -0.55 -3.92 -3.38
CA THR A 123 0.86 -3.98 -3.79
C THR A 123 1.81 -3.45 -2.72
N SER A 124 1.46 -2.36 -2.02
CA SER A 124 2.25 -1.84 -0.90
C SER A 124 2.32 -2.82 0.28
N LEU A 125 1.25 -3.58 0.52
CA LEU A 125 1.21 -4.65 1.52
C LEU A 125 2.03 -5.87 1.05
N SER A 126 1.96 -6.22 -0.23
CA SER A 126 2.78 -7.28 -0.83
C SER A 126 4.27 -6.96 -0.74
N PHE A 127 4.67 -5.71 -0.96
CA PHE A 127 6.06 -5.26 -0.77
C PHE A 127 6.53 -5.49 0.66
N LEU A 128 5.69 -5.19 1.66
CA LEU A 128 6.02 -5.42 3.07
C LEU A 128 6.14 -6.90 3.41
N LEU A 129 5.27 -7.74 2.86
CA LEU A 129 5.26 -9.18 3.17
C LEU A 129 6.39 -9.95 2.46
N ALA A 130 6.87 -9.45 1.32
CA ALA A 130 7.92 -10.08 0.53
C ALA A 130 9.34 -9.59 0.87
N GLY A 131 9.48 -8.41 1.50
CA GLY A 131 10.75 -7.80 1.89
C GLY A 131 11.19 -8.18 3.31
#